data_AF-A0A6N7GZY6-F1
#
_entry.id   AF-A0A6N7GZY6-F1
#
_cell.length_a   1.000
_cell.length_b   1.000
_cell.length_c   1.000
_cell.angle_alpha   90.00
_cell.angle_beta   90.00
_cell.angle_gamma   90.00
#
_symmetry.space_group_name_H-M   'P 1'
#
loop_
_entity.id
_entity.type
_entity.pdbx_description
1 polymer ?
#
loop_
_entity_poly.entity_id
_entity_poly.type
_entity_poly.pdbx_seq_one_letter_code
_entity_poly.pdbx_strand_id
1 'polypeptide(L)' 'MRSLEEFVTTKLGELDGASLHRVLAETDRLDGIWVNRNNRRLLSFCCNDYLALSHHP' A
#
# COMPACT_ATOMS: atom_id res chain seq x y z
N MET A 1 16.38 -24.86 -18.40
CA MET A 1 15.66 -23.58 -18.47
C MET A 1 14.83 -23.49 -17.20
N ARG A 2 15.03 -22.49 -16.32
CA ARG A 2 14.19 -22.35 -15.11
C ARG A 2 12.81 -21.86 -15.52
N SER A 3 11.77 -22.35 -14.86
CA SER A 3 10.40 -21.89 -15.14
C SER A 3 10.20 -20.45 -14.63
N LEU A 4 9.19 -19.76 -15.15
CA LEU A 4 8.82 -18.45 -14.62
C LEU A 4 8.44 -18.54 -13.14
N GLU A 5 7.74 -19.61 -12.73
CA GLU A 5 7.35 -19.84 -11.34
C GLU A 5 8.56 -19.99 -10.41
N GLU A 6 9.58 -20.74 -10.84
CA GLU A 6 10.81 -20.94 -10.07
C GLU A 6 11.56 -19.62 -9.89
N PHE A 7 11.65 -18.82 -10.95
CA PHE A 7 12.26 -17.49 -10.91
C PHE A 7 11.51 -16.53 -9.97
N VAL A 8 10.19 -16.44 -10.11
CA VAL A 8 9.36 -15.53 -9.31
C VAL A 8 9.36 -15.92 -7.84
N THR A 9 9.21 -17.21 -7.53
CA THR A 9 9.21 -17.71 -6.13
C THR A 9 10.55 -17.42 -5.45
N THR A 10 11.66 -17.66 -6.16
CA THR A 10 13.01 -17.35 -5.63
C THR A 10 13.13 -15.87 -5.32
N LYS A 11 12.72 -15.00 -6.27
CA LYS A 11 12.86 -13.55 -6.12
C LYS A 11 11.96 -12.98 -5.01
N LEU A 12 10.75 -13.49 -4.85
CA LEU A 12 9.87 -13.12 -3.74
C LEU A 12 10.47 -13.57 -2.40
N GLY A 13 11.00 -14.79 -2.33
CA GLY A 13 11.68 -15.29 -1.13
C GLY A 13 12.89 -14.46 -0.71
N GLU A 14 13.68 -13.98 -1.67
CA GLU A 14 14.78 -13.03 -1.41
C GLU A 14 14.28 -11.70 -0.83
N LEU A 15 13.18 -11.15 -1.37
CA LEU A 15 12.58 -9.92 -0.86
C LEU A 15 11.96 -10.12 0.53
N ASP A 16 11.31 -11.25 0.77
CA ASP A 16 10.73 -11.61 2.07
C ASP A 16 11.83 -11.74 3.13
N GLY A 17 12.90 -12.49 2.84
CA GLY A 17 14.04 -12.67 3.74
C GLY A 17 14.76 -11.37 4.08
N ALA A 18 14.74 -10.38 3.16
CA ALA A 18 15.29 -9.05 3.36
C ALA A 18 14.28 -8.03 3.94
N SER A 19 13.03 -8.43 4.24
CA SER A 19 11.95 -7.51 4.64
C SER A 19 11.69 -6.36 3.64
N LEU A 20 11.91 -6.61 2.36
CA LEU A 20 11.72 -5.67 1.26
C LEU A 20 10.43 -5.92 0.46
N HIS A 21 9.78 -7.06 0.67
CA HIS A 21 8.51 -7.36 0.03
C HIS A 21 7.41 -6.44 0.57
N ARG A 22 6.69 -5.79 -0.36
CA ARG A 22 5.64 -4.83 -0.04
C ARG A 22 4.29 -5.39 -0.43
N VAL A 23 3.32 -5.22 0.46
CA VAL A 23 1.91 -5.55 0.20
C VAL A 23 1.12 -4.25 0.20
N LEU A 24 0.22 -4.10 -0.79
CA LEU A 24 -0.69 -2.96 -0.82
C LEU A 24 -1.69 -3.08 0.32
N ALA A 25 -1.91 -1.97 1.01
CA ALA A 25 -2.99 -1.84 1.98
C ALA A 25 -4.10 -1.01 1.35
N GLU A 26 -5.20 -1.68 0.98
CA GLU A 26 -6.39 -1.01 0.46
C GLU A 26 -6.87 0.05 1.45
N THR A 27 -7.15 1.24 0.94
CA THR A 27 -7.40 2.43 1.76
C THR A 27 -8.43 3.30 1.07
N ASP A 28 -9.60 3.42 1.66
CA ASP A 28 -10.64 4.33 1.17
C ASP A 28 -10.37 5.73 1.70
N ARG A 29 -10.41 6.72 0.83
CA ARG A 29 -10.31 8.12 1.24
C ARG A 29 -11.67 8.62 1.69
N LEU A 30 -11.69 9.27 2.86
CA LEU A 30 -12.84 9.96 3.40
C LEU A 30 -12.59 11.48 3.35
N ASP A 31 -13.57 12.27 3.78
CA ASP A 31 -13.45 13.73 3.82
C ASP A 31 -12.27 14.21 4.69
N GLY A 32 -11.63 15.27 4.19
CA GLY A 32 -10.50 15.90 4.85
C GLY A 32 -9.33 14.93 5.04
N ILE A 33 -8.89 14.77 6.28
CA ILE A 33 -7.67 14.04 6.68
C ILE A 33 -7.92 12.55 6.99
N TRP A 34 -9.15 12.07 6.87
CA TRP A 34 -9.52 10.73 7.31
C TRP A 34 -9.43 9.69 6.19
N VAL A 35 -9.07 8.46 6.57
CA VAL A 35 -9.12 7.28 5.69
C VAL A 35 -9.75 6.11 6.42
N ASN A 36 -10.30 5.16 5.66
CA ASN A 36 -10.69 3.85 6.16
C ASN A 36 -9.71 2.79 5.64
N ARG A 37 -9.19 1.95 6.53
CA ARG A 37 -8.33 0.81 6.17
C ARG A 37 -8.68 -0.35 7.09
N ASN A 38 -8.97 -1.52 6.54
CA ASN A 38 -9.37 -2.70 7.31
C ASN A 38 -10.52 -2.39 8.30
N ASN A 39 -11.56 -1.68 7.85
CA ASN A 39 -12.71 -1.25 8.67
C ASN A 39 -12.35 -0.38 9.89
N ARG A 40 -11.20 0.29 9.84
CA ARG A 40 -10.75 1.23 10.88
C ARG A 40 -10.59 2.61 10.29
N ARG A 41 -11.18 3.59 10.97
CA ARG A 41 -10.95 5.01 10.69
C ARG A 41 -9.58 5.42 11.23
N LEU A 42 -8.74 5.94 10.35
CA LEU A 42 -7.37 6.38 10.65
C LEU A 42 -7.12 7.80 10.14
N LEU A 43 -6.18 8.49 10.77
CA LEU A 43 -5.69 9.79 10.31
C LEU A 43 -4.59 9.59 9.24
N SER A 44 -4.73 10.25 8.09
CA SER A 44 -3.79 10.13 6.97
C SER A 44 -2.57 11.04 7.15
N PHE A 45 -1.39 10.44 7.31
CA PHE A 45 -0.09 11.14 7.33
C PHE A 45 0.80 10.80 6.14
N CYS A 46 0.41 9.83 5.32
CA CYS A 46 1.24 9.29 4.25
C CYS A 46 0.78 9.68 2.83
N CYS A 47 -0.34 10.41 2.71
CA CYS A 47 -0.81 10.88 1.42
C CYS A 47 -0.08 12.13 0.97
N ASN A 48 -0.08 12.37 -0.34
CA ASN A 48 0.48 13.59 -0.94
C ASN A 48 -0.56 14.71 -1.12
N ASP A 49 -1.71 14.63 -0.47
CA ASP A 49 -2.79 15.62 -0.57
C ASP A 49 -2.55 16.81 0.38
N TYR A 50 -1.46 17.52 0.15
CA TYR A 50 -0.96 18.56 1.06
C TYR A 50 -1.92 19.75 1.24
N LEU A 51 -2.79 20.00 0.25
CA LEU A 51 -3.73 21.12 0.26
C LEU A 51 -5.17 20.68 0.59
N ALA A 52 -5.38 19.39 0.89
CA ALA A 52 -6.70 18.81 1.14
C ALA A 52 -7.72 19.07 0.01
N LEU A 53 -7.26 19.10 -1.25
CA LEU A 53 -8.11 19.42 -2.41
C LEU A 53 -8.66 18.19 -3.11
N SER A 54 -8.17 16.99 -2.77
CA SER A 54 -8.60 15.75 -3.41
C SER A 54 -10.10 15.44 -3.26
N HIS A 55 -10.78 16.10 -2.32
CA HIS A 55 -12.23 16.03 -2.08
C HIS A 55 -12.88 17.41 -1.99
N HIS A 56 -12.22 18.45 -2.52
CA HIS A 56 -12.84 19.77 -2.58
C HIS A 56 -14.03 19.71 -3.55
N PRO A 57 -15.19 20.30 -3.20
CA PRO A 57 -16.36 20.36 -4.08
C PRO A 57 -16.09 21.11 -5.39
#